data_AF-A0A1G9CSG4-F1
#
_entry.id   AF-A0A1G9CSG4-F1
#
_cell.length_a   1.000
_cell.length_b   1.000
_cell.length_c   1.000
_cell.angle_alpha   90.00
_cell.angle_beta   90.00
_cell.angle_gamma   90.00
#
_symmetry.space_group_name_H-M   'P 1'
#
loop_
_entity.id
_entity.type
_entity.pdbx_description
1 polymer ?
#
loop_
_entity_poly.entity_id
_entity_poly.type
_entity_poly.pdbx_seq_one_letter_code
_entity_poly.pdbx_strand_id
1 'polypeptide(L)'
;MPKHSKRNRSGGFTFIELLIVLIIVGIGWFTLMPNLDLAGNGEEDTLNLVNAFVYKARTDAVETDSRQTLYIDFENGILRWKEEETALPGRVVSGHLNEEPLGGEGVDFSIYPEGFSDEVRLVFADGVTFVLDPLSVRFLEM
;
A
#
# COMPACT_ATOMS: atom_id res chain seq x y z
N MET A 1 42.73 -54.69 41.88
CA MET A 1 41.78 -53.57 42.12
C MET A 1 42.59 -52.38 42.56
N PRO A 2 42.55 -51.24 41.83
CA PRO A 2 41.54 -50.22 42.10
C PRO A 2 40.92 -49.58 40.83
N LYS A 3 39.92 -48.74 41.09
CA LYS A 3 38.85 -48.21 40.24
C LYS A 3 39.31 -47.48 38.96
N HIS A 4 38.69 -47.85 37.84
CA HIS A 4 38.58 -46.97 36.66
C HIS A 4 37.83 -45.69 37.05
N SER A 5 38.52 -44.55 37.01
CA SER A 5 37.88 -43.24 37.05
C SER A 5 37.15 -43.01 35.73
N LYS A 6 35.81 -43.07 35.75
CA LYS A 6 34.96 -42.63 34.64
C LYS A 6 35.10 -41.13 34.52
N ARG A 7 35.91 -40.69 33.56
CA ARG A 7 36.08 -39.28 33.19
C ARG A 7 34.81 -38.85 32.46
N ASN A 8 33.91 -38.15 33.14
CA ASN A 8 32.76 -37.47 32.53
C ASN A 8 33.30 -36.54 31.44
N ARG A 9 33.00 -36.83 30.17
CA ARG A 9 33.15 -35.86 29.09
C ARG A 9 32.03 -34.84 29.28
N SER A 10 32.34 -33.71 29.91
CA SER A 10 31.55 -32.49 29.75
C SER A 10 31.61 -32.13 28.27
N GLY A 11 30.56 -32.49 27.52
CA GLY A 11 30.40 -32.11 26.12
C GLY A 11 30.29 -30.61 26.03
N GLY A 12 31.38 -29.95 25.65
CA GLY A 12 31.35 -28.54 25.27
C GLY A 12 30.54 -28.40 24.00
N PHE A 13 29.65 -27.39 23.96
CA PHE A 13 28.86 -27.05 22.78
C PHE A 13 29.78 -26.96 21.56
N THR A 14 29.46 -27.73 20.54
CA THR A 14 30.15 -27.64 19.25
C THR A 14 29.74 -26.34 18.56
N PHE A 15 30.64 -25.78 17.74
CA PHE A 15 30.36 -24.56 16.97
C PHE A 15 29.05 -24.67 16.15
N ILE A 16 28.76 -25.87 15.65
CA ILE A 16 27.56 -26.19 14.89
C ILE A 16 26.30 -26.08 15.77
N GLU A 17 26.32 -26.59 17.00
CA GLU A 17 25.18 -26.47 17.91
C GLU A 17 24.88 -25.01 18.26
N LEU A 18 25.91 -24.18 18.47
CA LEU A 18 25.73 -22.74 18.69
C LEU A 18 25.10 -22.04 17.48
N LEU A 19 25.52 -22.42 16.27
CA LEU A 19 24.98 -21.87 15.03
C LEU A 19 23.51 -22.26 14.84
N ILE A 20 23.15 -23.51 15.14
CA ILE A 20 21.75 -23.98 15.09
C ILE A 20 20.90 -23.24 16.12
N VAL A 21 21.39 -23.07 17.35
CA VAL A 21 20.66 -22.31 18.40
C VAL A 21 20.42 -20.86 17.96
N LEU A 22 21.41 -20.19 17.38
CA LEU A 22 21.27 -18.83 16.84
C LEU A 22 20.22 -18.74 15.73
N ILE A 23 20.18 -19.71 14.82
CA ILE A 23 19.19 -19.75 13.74
C ILE A 23 17.78 -19.93 14.32
N ILE A 24 17.59 -20.88 15.24
CA ILE A 24 16.28 -21.14 15.84
C ILE A 24 15.78 -19.93 16.63
N VAL A 25 16.66 -19.29 17.41
CA VAL A 25 16.31 -18.06 18.15
C VAL A 25 15.97 -16.92 17.18
N GLY A 26 16.72 -16.76 16.08
CA GLY A 26 16.44 -15.76 15.05
C GLY A 26 15.09 -15.96 14.36
N ILE A 27 14.76 -17.21 13.99
CA ILE A 27 13.45 -17.54 13.39
C ILE A 27 12.33 -17.33 14.41
N GLY A 28 12.53 -17.78 15.66
CA GLY A 28 11.57 -17.58 16.74
C GLY A 28 11.27 -16.09 16.98
N TRP A 29 12.31 -15.25 16.97
CA TRP A 29 12.16 -13.80 17.09
C TRP A 29 11.36 -13.21 15.93
N PHE A 30 11.58 -13.69 14.70
CA PHE A 30 10.83 -13.24 13.52
C PHE A 30 9.34 -13.65 13.60
N THR A 31 9.03 -14.83 14.12
CA THR A 31 7.62 -15.28 14.30
C THR A 31 6.89 -14.61 15.46
N LEU A 32 7.63 -14.14 16.47
CA LEU A 32 7.09 -13.42 17.62
C LEU A 32 7.05 -11.91 17.41
N MET A 33 7.63 -11.42 16.30
CA MET A 33 7.46 -10.05 15.89
C MET A 33 5.98 -9.88 15.54
N PRO A 34 5.19 -9.11 16.32
CA PRO A 34 3.87 -8.73 15.84
C PRO A 34 4.09 -8.06 14.48
N ASN A 35 3.22 -8.36 13.50
CA ASN A 35 3.17 -7.56 12.28
C ASN A 35 3.22 -6.11 12.74
N LEU A 36 4.32 -5.42 12.46
CA LEU A 36 4.39 -3.98 12.61
C LEU A 36 3.41 -3.46 11.57
N ASP A 37 2.13 -3.45 11.95
CA ASP A 37 1.19 -2.47 11.46
C ASP A 37 1.82 -1.16 11.91
N LEU A 38 2.61 -0.59 10.99
CA LEU A 38 3.16 0.74 11.13
C LEU A 38 1.92 1.60 11.33
N ALA A 39 1.64 1.95 12.58
CA ALA A 39 0.59 2.89 12.92
C ALA A 39 1.03 4.26 12.38
N GLY A 40 0.89 4.43 11.07
CA GLY A 40 0.77 5.72 10.42
C GLY A 40 -0.58 6.30 10.78
N ASN A 41 -0.71 7.62 10.68
CA ASN A 41 -2.03 8.22 10.69
C ASN A 41 -2.87 7.51 9.62
N GLY A 42 -4.00 6.90 9.98
CA GLY A 42 -4.77 6.06 9.05
C GLY A 42 -5.13 6.77 7.73
N GLU A 43 -5.20 8.11 7.72
CA GLU A 43 -5.38 8.94 6.53
C GLU A 43 -4.15 8.94 5.60
N GLU A 44 -2.93 9.06 6.16
CA GLU A 44 -1.67 9.02 5.38
C GLU A 44 -1.45 7.63 4.79
N ASP A 45 -1.80 6.58 5.53
CA ASP A 45 -1.79 5.21 5.02
C ASP A 45 -2.82 4.99 3.91
N THR A 46 -4.03 5.58 4.04
CA THR A 46 -5.07 5.44 3.02
C THR A 46 -4.72 6.20 1.74
N LEU A 47 -4.13 7.41 1.82
CA LEU A 47 -3.67 8.14 0.63
C LEU A 47 -2.56 7.37 -0.10
N ASN A 48 -1.64 6.77 0.65
CA ASN A 48 -0.59 5.91 0.08
C ASN A 48 -1.18 4.69 -0.64
N LEU A 49 -2.22 4.06 -0.08
CA LEU A 49 -2.93 2.95 -0.72
C LEU A 49 -3.63 3.39 -2.02
N VAL A 50 -4.31 4.54 -2.02
CA VAL A 50 -4.92 5.11 -3.22
C VAL A 50 -3.86 5.40 -4.28
N ASN A 51 -2.73 5.98 -3.89
CA ASN A 51 -1.63 6.27 -4.81
C ASN A 51 -0.97 5.02 -5.37
N ALA A 52 -0.80 3.96 -4.55
CA ALA A 52 -0.33 2.67 -5.03
C ALA A 52 -1.31 2.05 -6.05
N PHE A 53 -2.61 2.20 -5.81
CA PHE A 53 -3.66 1.74 -6.71
C PHE A 53 -3.64 2.46 -8.06
N VAL A 54 -3.56 3.80 -8.04
CA VAL A 54 -3.42 4.63 -9.25
C VAL A 54 -2.12 4.30 -10.00
N TYR A 55 -1.01 4.11 -9.27
CA TYR A 55 0.27 3.73 -9.87
C TYR A 55 0.21 2.38 -10.58
N LYS A 56 -0.50 1.40 -10.02
CA LYS A 56 -0.73 0.10 -10.66
C LYS A 56 -1.50 0.27 -11.97
N ALA A 57 -2.57 1.06 -11.97
CA ALA A 57 -3.34 1.36 -13.18
C ALA A 57 -2.50 2.10 -14.23
N ARG A 58 -1.65 3.05 -13.82
CA ARG A 58 -0.69 3.71 -14.72
C ARG A 58 0.30 2.73 -15.34
N THR A 59 0.86 1.84 -14.52
CA THR A 59 1.84 0.84 -14.99
C THR A 59 1.19 -0.04 -16.06
N ASP A 60 -0.03 -0.51 -15.80
CA ASP A 60 -0.79 -1.31 -16.76
C ASP A 60 -1.11 -0.51 -18.05
N ALA A 61 -1.44 0.78 -17.95
CA ALA A 61 -1.68 1.62 -19.12
C ALA A 61 -0.46 1.70 -20.05
N VAL A 62 0.73 1.90 -19.45
CA VAL A 62 2.00 2.02 -20.16
C VAL A 62 2.44 0.67 -20.74
N GLU A 63 2.34 -0.41 -19.96
CA GLU A 63 2.79 -1.74 -20.39
C GLU A 63 1.92 -2.35 -21.49
N THR A 64 0.61 -2.08 -21.45
CA THR A 64 -0.35 -2.63 -22.42
C THR A 64 -0.62 -1.72 -23.61
N ASP A 65 -0.02 -0.53 -23.64
CA ASP A 65 -0.31 0.53 -24.61
C ASP A 65 -1.82 0.81 -24.73
N SER A 66 -2.53 0.77 -23.59
CA SER A 66 -3.99 0.86 -23.56
C SER A 66 -4.50 1.79 -22.47
N ARG A 67 -5.50 2.60 -22.80
CA ARG A 67 -6.12 3.54 -21.86
C ARG A 67 -6.82 2.77 -20.74
N GLN A 68 -6.48 3.13 -19.50
CA GLN A 68 -7.14 2.61 -18.30
C GLN A 68 -8.16 3.63 -17.79
N THR A 69 -9.37 3.18 -17.48
CA THR A 69 -10.41 4.02 -16.90
C THR A 69 -10.66 3.58 -15.47
N LEU A 70 -10.63 4.55 -14.55
CA LEU A 70 -10.87 4.35 -13.13
C LEU A 70 -12.14 5.11 -12.74
N TYR A 71 -12.92 4.53 -11.84
CA TYR A 71 -14.16 5.10 -11.36
C TYR A 71 -14.06 5.47 -9.88
N ILE A 72 -14.41 6.70 -9.55
CA ILE A 72 -14.50 7.19 -8.17
C ILE A 72 -15.98 7.20 -7.78
N ASP A 73 -16.34 6.42 -6.78
CA ASP A 73 -17.68 6.34 -6.21
C ASP A 73 -17.75 7.28 -4.99
N PHE A 74 -18.49 8.38 -5.11
CA PHE A 74 -18.59 9.39 -4.06
C PHE A 74 -19.52 8.95 -2.91
N GLU A 75 -20.51 8.10 -3.19
CA GLU A 75 -21.45 7.63 -2.19
C GLU A 75 -20.77 6.66 -1.22
N ASN A 76 -20.05 5.69 -1.78
CA ASN A 76 -19.38 4.64 -1.02
C ASN A 76 -17.96 5.03 -0.60
N GLY A 77 -17.40 6.10 -1.18
CA GLY A 77 -16.06 6.58 -0.85
C GLY A 77 -14.98 5.62 -1.31
N ILE A 78 -15.10 5.07 -2.51
CA ILE A 78 -14.19 4.06 -3.04
C ILE A 78 -13.71 4.42 -4.45
N LEU A 79 -12.51 3.95 -4.77
CA LEU A 79 -11.91 4.02 -6.09
C LEU A 79 -11.88 2.61 -6.69
N ARG A 80 -12.48 2.42 -7.86
CA ARG A 80 -12.56 1.14 -8.57
C ARG A 80 -11.75 1.17 -9.86
N TRP A 81 -11.10 0.06 -10.15
CA TRP A 81 -10.42 -0.18 -11.43
C TRP A 81 -10.44 -1.69 -11.71
N LYS A 82 -11.00 -2.07 -12.87
CA LYS A 82 -11.25 -3.48 -13.22
C LYS A 82 -12.11 -4.18 -12.15
N GLU A 83 -11.61 -5.26 -11.56
CA GLU A 83 -12.27 -6.02 -10.48
C GLU A 83 -11.75 -5.65 -9.09
N GLU A 84 -10.87 -4.65 -9.00
CA GLU A 84 -10.26 -4.22 -7.74
C GLU A 84 -10.86 -2.89 -7.27
N GLU A 85 -10.89 -2.71 -5.95
CA GLU A 85 -11.34 -1.48 -5.32
C GLU A 85 -10.47 -1.14 -4.11
N THR A 86 -10.37 0.17 -3.82
CA THR A 86 -9.68 0.69 -2.63
C THR A 86 -10.52 1.80 -2.00
N ALA A 87 -10.41 1.98 -0.69
CA ALA A 87 -11.10 3.04 0.02
C ALA A 87 -10.42 4.40 -0.21
N LEU A 88 -11.23 5.45 -0.37
CA LEU A 88 -10.76 6.83 -0.31
C LEU A 88 -10.52 7.24 1.15
N PRO A 89 -9.65 8.22 1.42
CA PRO A 89 -9.38 8.69 2.79
C PRO A 89 -10.59 9.35 3.46
N GLY A 90 -11.63 9.71 2.70
CA GLY A 90 -12.85 10.27 3.26
C GLY A 90 -14.02 10.30 2.28
N ARG A 91 -15.13 10.87 2.74
CA ARG A 91 -16.31 11.12 1.90
C ARG A 91 -16.10 12.35 1.03
N VAL A 92 -16.29 12.20 -0.28
CA VAL A 92 -16.23 13.31 -1.24
C VAL A 92 -17.48 14.17 -1.14
N VAL A 93 -17.30 15.49 -1.03
CA VAL A 93 -18.38 16.49 -0.97
C VAL A 93 -18.52 17.25 -2.29
N SER A 94 -17.40 17.50 -2.95
CA SER A 94 -17.38 18.13 -4.27
C SER A 94 -16.09 17.79 -5.00
N GLY A 95 -16.02 18.10 -6.30
CA GLY A 95 -14.79 17.95 -7.04
C GLY A 95 -14.86 18.54 -8.44
N HIS A 96 -13.75 18.42 -9.17
CA HIS A 96 -13.65 18.77 -10.58
C HIS A 96 -12.95 17.64 -11.34
N LEU A 97 -13.40 17.36 -12.56
CA LEU A 97 -12.64 16.59 -13.55
C LEU A 97 -12.17 17.59 -14.60
N ASN A 98 -10.87 17.79 -14.69
CA ASN A 98 -10.27 18.88 -15.46
C ASN A 98 -10.90 20.22 -15.02
N GLU A 99 -11.54 20.94 -15.94
CA GLU A 99 -12.18 22.23 -15.67
C GLU A 99 -13.69 22.10 -15.38
N GLU A 100 -14.25 20.89 -15.43
CA GLU A 100 -15.68 20.66 -15.26
C GLU A 100 -16.01 20.24 -13.81
N PRO A 101 -17.02 20.83 -13.18
CA PRO A 101 -17.44 20.43 -11.84
C PRO A 101 -18.01 19.01 -11.87
N LEU A 102 -17.61 18.19 -10.90
CA LEU A 102 -18.16 16.86 -10.70
C LEU A 102 -19.60 16.97 -10.20
N GLY A 103 -20.51 16.34 -10.93
CA GLY A 103 -21.90 16.16 -10.51
C GLY A 103 -22.26 14.68 -10.46
N GLY A 104 -23.23 14.32 -9.61
CA GLY A 104 -23.74 12.95 -9.49
C GLY A 104 -23.07 12.12 -8.39
N GLU A 105 -23.17 10.79 -8.53
CA GLU A 105 -22.77 9.80 -7.53
C GLU A 105 -21.30 9.33 -7.67
N GLY A 106 -20.61 9.74 -8.74
CA GLY A 106 -19.23 9.38 -9.01
C GLY A 106 -18.69 9.94 -10.33
N VAL A 107 -17.45 9.62 -10.66
CA VAL A 107 -16.80 10.04 -11.91
C VAL A 107 -15.82 9.01 -12.45
N ASP A 108 -15.79 8.88 -13.78
CA ASP A 108 -14.75 8.17 -14.51
C ASP A 108 -13.62 9.13 -14.92
N PHE A 109 -12.37 8.73 -14.65
CA PHE A 109 -11.19 9.41 -15.17
C PHE A 109 -10.25 8.41 -15.84
N SER A 110 -9.43 8.91 -16.78
CA SER A 110 -8.56 8.08 -17.59
C SER A 110 -7.08 8.28 -17.25
N ILE A 111 -6.34 7.18 -17.34
CA ILE A 111 -4.87 7.17 -17.42
C ILE A 111 -4.50 6.67 -18.82
N TYR A 112 -3.69 7.44 -19.52
CA TYR A 112 -3.35 7.23 -20.91
C TYR A 112 -2.03 6.42 -21.04
N PRO A 113 -1.83 5.69 -22.16
CA PRO A 113 -0.63 4.89 -22.39
C PRO A 113 0.68 5.66 -22.28
N GLU A 114 0.66 6.96 -22.58
CA GLU A 114 1.80 7.85 -22.49
C GLU A 114 2.18 8.19 -21.03
N GLY A 115 1.40 7.72 -20.06
CA GLY A 115 1.69 7.80 -18.63
C GLY A 115 1.24 9.08 -17.95
N PHE A 116 0.33 9.84 -18.58
CA PHE A 116 -0.39 10.97 -17.99
C PHE A 116 -1.86 10.59 -17.68
N SER A 117 -2.55 11.40 -16.90
CA SER A 117 -3.97 11.21 -16.56
C SER A 117 -4.80 12.46 -16.81
N ASP A 118 -6.12 12.31 -16.74
CA ASP A 118 -7.00 13.47 -16.53
C ASP A 118 -6.69 14.12 -15.16
N GLU A 119 -6.96 15.42 -15.03
CA GLU A 119 -6.86 16.11 -13.73
C GLU A 119 -8.13 15.78 -12.92
N VAL A 120 -7.96 15.36 -11.67
CA VAL A 120 -9.09 15.14 -10.76
C VAL A 120 -8.84 15.92 -9.48
N ARG A 121 -9.79 16.76 -9.08
CA ARG A 121 -9.77 17.45 -7.80
C ARG A 121 -10.93 16.97 -6.96
N LEU A 122 -10.65 16.50 -5.74
CA LEU A 122 -11.66 16.03 -4.79
C LEU A 122 -11.56 16.86 -3.52
N VAL A 123 -12.71 17.31 -3.01
CA VAL A 123 -12.84 17.99 -1.73
C VAL A 123 -13.62 17.08 -0.80
N PHE A 124 -13.02 16.75 0.34
CA PHE A 124 -13.58 15.85 1.35
C PHE A 124 -14.34 16.62 2.43
N ALA A 125 -15.14 15.90 3.22
CA ALA A 125 -16.02 16.49 4.24
C ALA A 125 -15.28 17.15 5.42
N ASP A 126 -14.05 16.74 5.67
CA ASP A 126 -13.11 17.35 6.62
C ASP A 126 -12.48 18.65 6.10
N GLY A 127 -12.70 18.99 4.82
CA GLY A 127 -12.15 20.16 4.15
C GLY A 127 -10.82 19.89 3.44
N VAL A 128 -10.26 18.68 3.54
CA VAL A 128 -9.04 18.28 2.83
C VAL A 128 -9.32 18.22 1.34
N THR A 129 -8.37 18.70 0.53
CA THR A 129 -8.47 18.67 -0.93
C THR A 129 -7.36 17.80 -1.51
N PHE A 130 -7.73 16.79 -2.30
CA PHE A 130 -6.77 16.02 -3.09
C PHE A 130 -6.83 16.40 -4.56
N VAL A 131 -5.66 16.50 -5.18
CA VAL A 131 -5.50 16.72 -6.62
C VAL A 131 -4.68 15.61 -7.23
N LEU A 132 -5.25 14.94 -8.22
CA LEU A 132 -4.55 14.10 -9.16
C LEU A 132 -3.93 14.99 -10.24
N ASP A 133 -2.63 15.23 -10.13
CA ASP A 133 -1.91 16.01 -11.13
C ASP A 133 -1.64 15.13 -12.39
N PRO A 134 -1.99 15.62 -13.61
CA PRO A 134 -1.88 14.85 -14.85
C PRO A 134 -0.52 14.23 -15.13
N LEU A 135 0.57 14.88 -14.73
CA LEU A 135 1.93 14.45 -15.06
C LEU A 135 2.52 13.52 -14.01
N SER A 136 2.16 13.73 -12.74
CA SER A 136 2.61 12.90 -11.63
C SER A 136 1.74 11.66 -11.44
N VAL A 137 0.49 11.68 -11.92
CA VAL A 137 -0.48 10.57 -11.86
C VAL A 137 -0.56 9.99 -10.44
N ARG A 138 -0.64 10.90 -9.46
CA ARG A 138 -0.86 10.60 -8.04
C ARG A 138 -1.66 11.71 -7.39
N PHE A 139 -2.43 11.36 -6.37
CA PHE A 139 -3.13 12.32 -5.53
C PHE A 139 -2.15 12.98 -4.55
N LEU A 140 -2.24 14.30 -4.50
CA LEU A 140 -1.52 15.17 -3.58
C LEU A 140 -2.51 15.96 -2.74
N GLU A 141 -2.20 16.11 -1.45
CA GLU A 141 -2.91 17.01 -0.54
C GLU A 141 -2.52 18.47 -0.81
N MET A 142 -3.53 19.35 -0.83
CA MET A 142 -3.38 20.80 -1.01
C MET A 142 -3.85 21.60 0.19
#